data_AF-A0A1Q8TPM0-F1
#
_entry.id   AF-A0A1Q8TPM0-F1
#
_cell.length_a   1.000
_cell.length_b   1.000
_cell.length_c   1.000
_cell.angle_alpha   90.00
_cell.angle_beta   90.00
_cell.angle_gamma   90.00
#
_symmetry.space_group_name_H-M   'P 1'
#
loop_
_entity.id
_entity.type
_entity.pdbx_description
1 polymer ?
#
loop_
_entity_poly.entity_id
_entity_poly.type
_entity_poly.pdbx_seq_one_letter_code
_entity_poly.pdbx_strand_id
1 'polypeptide(L)' 'MNSQVFELMWGGVALVGGGLLATNVRGVADRFQMMSYAYRSWPSSVTTCRVIGAVFALVGAGTLVAARL' A
#
# COMPACT_ATOMS: atom_id res chain seq x y z
N MET A 1 9.26 -0.70 21.49
CA MET A 1 8.82 -1.66 20.45
C MET A 1 10.07 -2.29 19.85
N ASN A 2 10.13 -3.62 19.72
CA ASN A 2 11.30 -4.31 19.16
C ASN A 2 11.37 -4.03 17.63
N SER A 3 12.55 -3.74 17.07
CA SER A 3 12.71 -3.32 15.66
C SER A 3 12.13 -4.34 14.69
N GLN A 4 12.33 -5.62 15.00
CA GLN A 4 11.80 -6.73 14.22
C GLN A 4 10.26 -6.75 14.18
N VAL A 5 9.59 -6.48 15.31
CA VAL A 5 8.12 -6.45 15.36
C VAL A 5 7.59 -5.30 14.50
N PHE A 6 8.28 -4.16 14.50
CA PHE A 6 7.92 -3.03 13.63
C PHE A 6 8.08 -3.39 12.15
N GLU A 7 9.18 -4.03 11.75
CA GLU A 7 9.41 -4.45 10.35
C GLU A 7 8.34 -5.44 9.85
N LEU A 8 7.96 -6.41 10.69
CA LEU A 8 6.91 -7.38 10.35
C LEU A 8 5.53 -6.72 10.20
N MET A 9 5.17 -5.85 11.15
CA MET A 9 3.90 -5.13 11.08
C MET A 9 3.86 -4.18 9.89
N TRP A 10 4.93 -3.41 9.68
CA TRP A 10 5.05 -2.48 8.57
C TRP A 10 5.02 -3.20 7.22
N GLY A 11 5.82 -4.24 7.06
CA GLY A 11 5.89 -5.03 5.84
C GLY A 11 4.56 -5.70 5.50
N GLY A 12 3.88 -6.25 6.50
CA GLY A 12 2.54 -6.83 6.34
C GLY A 12 1.50 -5.80 5.91
N VAL A 13 1.47 -4.63 6.56
CA VAL A 13 0.55 -3.55 6.21
C VAL A 13 0.82 -3.01 4.80
N ALA A 14 2.09 -2.80 4.45
CA ALA A 14 2.49 -2.32 3.13
C ALA A 14 2.17 -3.33 2.02
N LEU A 15 2.40 -4.63 2.28
CA LEU A 15 2.08 -5.71 1.36
C LEU A 15 0.58 -5.81 1.09
N VAL A 16 -0.22 -5.90 2.16
CA VAL A 16 -1.68 -6.09 2.05
C VAL A 16 -2.36 -4.82 1.55
N GLY A 17 -2.06 -3.67 2.15
CA GLY A 17 -2.64 -2.38 1.76
C GLY A 17 -2.26 -1.99 0.33
N GLY A 18 -0.98 -2.16 -0.02
CA GLY A 18 -0.49 -1.96 -1.38
C GLY A 18 -1.11 -2.91 -2.39
N GLY A 19 -1.24 -4.19 -2.03
CA GLY A 19 -1.86 -5.21 -2.89
C GLY A 19 -3.34 -4.93 -3.17
N LEU A 20 -4.11 -4.53 -2.15
CA LEU A 20 -5.51 -4.13 -2.29
C LEU A 20 -5.67 -2.91 -3.21
N LEU A 21 -4.79 -1.92 -3.09
CA LEU A 21 -4.74 -0.77 -3.99
C LEU A 21 -4.38 -1.20 -5.41
N ALA A 22 -3.34 -2.02 -5.60
CA ALA A 22 -2.86 -2.47 -6.92
C ALA A 22 -3.91 -3.25 -7.70
N THR A 23 -4.56 -4.20 -7.03
CA THR A 23 -5.59 -5.08 -7.59
C THR A 23 -6.97 -4.40 -7.65
N ASN A 24 -7.10 -3.22 -7.04
CA ASN A 24 -8.35 -2.47 -6.91
C ASN A 24 -9.52 -3.34 -6.38
N VAL A 25 -9.25 -4.17 -5.39
CA VAL A 25 -10.28 -5.05 -4.78
C VAL A 25 -11.42 -4.18 -4.25
N ARG A 26 -12.65 -4.47 -4.69
CA ARG A 26 -13.87 -3.73 -4.29
C ARG A 26 -13.80 -2.20 -4.52
N GLY A 27 -12.99 -1.74 -5.47
CA GLY A 27 -12.86 -0.30 -5.76
C GLY A 27 -12.07 0.46 -4.70
N VAL A 28 -11.15 -0.18 -3.99
CA VAL A 28 -10.30 0.48 -2.97
C VAL A 28 -9.50 1.63 -3.56
N ALA A 29 -8.96 1.49 -4.78
CA ALA A 29 -8.23 2.56 -5.43
C ALA A 29 -9.14 3.73 -5.82
N ASP A 30 -10.40 3.45 -6.21
CA ASP A 30 -11.41 4.48 -6.50
C ASP A 30 -11.79 5.26 -5.24
N ARG A 31 -12.03 4.56 -4.13
CA ARG A 31 -12.33 5.19 -2.83
C ARG A 31 -11.16 6.02 -2.31
N PHE A 32 -9.94 5.49 -2.45
CA PHE A 32 -8.73 6.20 -2.05
C PHE A 32 -8.56 7.48 -2.88
N GLN A 33 -8.75 7.40 -4.19
CA GLN A 33 -8.69 8.55 -5.09
C GLN A 33 -9.76 9.60 -4.77
N MET A 34 -11.01 9.20 -4.51
CA MET A 34 -12.08 10.12 -4.10
C MET A 34 -11.76 10.84 -2.77
N MET A 35 -11.24 10.11 -1.79
CA MET A 35 -10.81 10.68 -0.51
C MET A 35 -9.70 11.72 -0.73
N SER A 36 -8.67 11.36 -1.51
CA SER A 36 -7.56 12.25 -1.84
C SER A 36 -7.98 13.50 -2.61
N TYR A 37 -8.95 13.39 -3.51
CA TYR A 37 -9.45 14.52 -4.29
C TYR A 37 -10.15 15.55 -3.38
N ALA A 38 -10.88 15.08 -2.36
CA ALA A 38 -11.49 15.94 -1.35
C ALA A 38 -10.45 16.73 -0.53
N TYR A 39 -9.24 16.18 -0.36
CA TYR A 39 -8.12 16.81 0.35
C TYR A 39 -7.08 17.47 -0.57
N ARG A 40 -7.37 17.62 -1.87
CA ARG A 40 -6.54 18.29 -2.91
C ARG A 40 -5.10 17.79 -3.06
N SER A 41 -4.74 16.70 -2.41
CA SER A 41 -3.39 16.16 -2.40
C SER A 41 -3.45 14.69 -2.79
N TRP A 42 -3.13 14.42 -4.07
CA TRP A 42 -2.55 13.16 -4.56
C TRP A 42 -3.39 11.87 -4.38
N PRO A 43 -3.71 11.06 -5.42
CA PRO A 43 -3.42 11.16 -6.86
C PRO A 43 -4.66 11.57 -7.69
N SER A 44 -4.44 12.14 -8.88
CA SER A 44 -5.53 12.58 -9.78
C SER A 44 -6.21 11.44 -10.56
N SER A 45 -5.63 10.24 -10.53
CA SER A 45 -6.11 9.07 -11.29
C SER A 45 -6.02 7.79 -10.46
N VAL A 46 -7.04 6.94 -10.62
CA VAL A 46 -7.13 5.60 -10.03
C VAL A 46 -5.96 4.72 -10.49
N THR A 47 -5.53 4.87 -11.75
CA THR A 47 -4.35 4.13 -12.26
C THR A 47 -3.09 4.46 -11.46
N THR A 48 -2.90 5.73 -11.11
CA THR A 48 -1.77 6.16 -10.28
C THR A 48 -1.87 5.58 -8.87
N CYS A 49 -3.06 5.56 -8.25
CA CYS A 49 -3.28 4.88 -6.95
C CYS A 49 -2.86 3.41 -7.01
N ARG A 50 -3.22 2.70 -8.08
CA ARG A 50 -2.89 1.28 -8.27
C ARG A 50 -1.39 1.06 -8.42
N VAL A 51 -0.70 1.91 -9.19
CA VAL A 51 0.76 1.83 -9.36
C VAL A 51 1.49 2.08 -8.05
N ILE A 52 1.08 3.10 -7.30
CA ILE A 52 1.65 3.38 -5.97
C ILE A 52 1.40 2.19 -5.04
N GLY A 53 0.18 1.65 -5.03
CA GLY A 53 -0.15 0.43 -4.30
C GLY A 53 0.76 -0.74 -4.65
N ALA A 54 1.03 -0.98 -5.94
CA ALA A 54 1.91 -2.05 -6.39
C ALA A 54 3.34 -1.86 -5.89
N VAL A 55 3.86 -0.63 -5.91
CA VAL A 55 5.18 -0.31 -5.36
C VAL A 55 5.23 -0.59 -3.85
N PHE A 56 4.22 -0.14 -3.11
CA PHE A 56 4.12 -0.43 -1.67
C PHE A 56 4.03 -1.93 -1.38
N ALA A 57 3.30 -2.68 -2.23
CA ALA A 57 3.19 -4.11 -2.09
C ALA A 57 4.56 -4.79 -2.25
N LEU A 58 5.33 -4.41 -3.26
CA LEU A 58 6.68 -4.94 -3.52
C LEU A 58 7.66 -4.57 -2.40
N VAL A 59 7.61 -3.33 -1.90
CA VAL A 59 8.44 -2.90 -0.77
C VAL A 59 8.07 -3.69 0.49
N GLY A 60 6.78 -3.87 0.78
CA GLY A 60 6.31 -4.66 1.91
C GLY A 60 6.75 -6.12 1.84
N ALA A 61 6.66 -6.75 0.67
CA ALA A 61 7.21 -8.09 0.44
C ALA A 61 8.72 -8.13 0.70
N GLY A 62 9.47 -7.16 0.17
CA GLY A 62 10.91 -7.06 0.38
C GLY A 62 11.29 -6.92 1.85
N THR A 63 10.56 -6.11 2.62
CA THR A 63 10.78 -5.95 4.06
C THR A 63 10.47 -7.23 4.84
N LEU A 64 9.45 -8.00 4.46
CA LEU A 64 9.11 -9.27 5.12
C LEU A 64 10.18 -10.33 4.83
N VAL A 65 10.64 -10.43 3.59
CA VAL A 65 11.75 -11.32 3.20
C VAL A 65 13.02 -10.96 3.97
N ALA A 66 13.35 -9.68 4.09
CA ALA A 66 14.50 -9.21 4.86
C ALA A 66 14.39 -9.55 6.36
N ALA A 67 13.18 -9.46 6.92
CA ALA A 67 12.87 -9.85 8.29
C ALA A 67 12.78 -11.38 8.50
N ARG A 68 13.06 -12.17 7.46
CA ARG A 68 13.01 -13.65 7.42
C ARG A 68 11.63 -14.22 7.76
N LEU A 69 10.59 -13.57 7.26
CA LEU A 69 9.23 -14.10 7.23
C LEU A 69 8.95 -14.81 5.90
#